data_AF-A0A225V4X5-F1
#
_entry.id   AF-A0A225V4X5-F1
#
_cell.length_a   1.000
_cell.length_b   1.000
_cell.length_c   1.000
_cell.angle_alpha   90.00
_cell.angle_beta   90.00
_cell.angle_gamma   90.00
#
_symmetry.space_group_name_H-M   'P 1'
#
loop_
_entity.id
_entity.type
_entity.pdbx_description
1 polymer ?
#
loop_
_entity_poly.entity_id
_entity_poly.type
_entity_poly.pdbx_seq_one_letter_code
_entity_poly.pdbx_strand_id
1 'polypeptide(L)'
;MVRWVGPFRIVEIRSHSFVIERLLTGDHHEVHGTRLKFYEDSSVDVAEEMLDHISPQGILLAVDKLLKLRFHIATKQWKVLVSWQGLQDNENSWEPLSSLLHGIPKMVREYATAAGDAKFDNQFDNPS
;
A
#
# COMPACT_ATOMS: atom_id res chain seq x y z
N MET A 1 -16.31 -2.45 7.98
CA MET A 1 -16.20 -2.79 9.42
C MET A 1 -14.89 -3.53 9.60
N VAL A 2 -13.93 -2.97 10.35
CA VAL A 2 -12.65 -3.64 10.61
C VAL A 2 -12.85 -4.61 11.77
N ARG A 3 -12.51 -5.89 11.58
CA ARG A 3 -12.64 -6.92 12.61
C ARG A 3 -11.31 -7.08 13.33
N TRP A 4 -11.32 -6.92 14.65
CA TRP A 4 -10.16 -7.26 15.48
C TRP A 4 -9.96 -8.79 15.49
N VAL A 5 -8.73 -9.24 15.24
CA VAL A 5 -8.39 -10.67 15.02
C VAL A 5 -7.43 -11.24 16.08
N GLY A 6 -7.30 -10.54 17.21
CA GLY A 6 -6.54 -10.98 18.38
C GLY A 6 -5.31 -10.14 18.68
N PRO A 7 -4.63 -10.42 19.81
CA PRO A 7 -3.36 -9.80 20.15
C PRO A 7 -2.23 -10.41 19.33
N PHE A 8 -1.30 -9.57 18.88
CA PHE A 8 -0.10 -9.96 18.16
C PHE A 8 1.11 -9.24 18.76
N ARG A 9 2.29 -9.84 18.58
CA ARG A 9 3.56 -9.20 18.91
C ARG A 9 4.23 -8.73 17.62
N ILE A 10 4.73 -7.49 17.59
CA ILE A 10 5.62 -7.05 16.51
C ILE A 10 6.97 -7.75 16.69
N VAL A 11 7.42 -8.45 15.66
CA VAL A 11 8.71 -9.17 15.65
C VAL A 11 9.74 -8.52 14.73
N GLU A 12 9.31 -7.73 13.75
CA GLU A 12 10.19 -7.00 12.84
C GLU A 12 9.55 -5.65 12.47
N ILE A 13 10.36 -4.59 12.48
CA ILE A 13 9.98 -3.27 11.96
C ILE A 13 10.66 -3.10 10.61
N ARG A 14 9.88 -2.83 9.56
CA ARG A 14 10.38 -2.51 8.22
C ARG A 14 10.11 -1.05 7.90
N SER A 15 10.67 -0.58 6.79
CA SER A 15 10.56 0.83 6.38
C SER A 15 9.11 1.32 6.26
N HIS A 16 8.19 0.46 5.83
CA HIS A 16 6.79 0.82 5.53
C HIS A 16 5.75 -0.21 6.03
N SER A 17 6.20 -1.21 6.79
CA SER A 17 5.37 -2.32 7.25
C SER A 17 5.92 -2.91 8.55
N PHE A 18 5.14 -3.77 9.19
CA PHE A 18 5.53 -4.50 10.38
C PHE A 18 5.27 -5.98 10.19
N VAL A 19 6.19 -6.83 10.65
CA VAL A 19 5.93 -8.26 10.78
C VAL A 19 5.38 -8.50 12.18
N ILE A 20 4.19 -9.08 12.24
CA ILE A 20 3.49 -9.45 13.47
C ILE A 20 3.42 -10.96 13.61
N GLU A 21 3.55 -11.45 14.83
CA GLU A 21 3.48 -12.85 15.19
C GLU A 21 2.21 -13.11 16.02
N ARG A 22 1.46 -14.13 15.64
CA ARG A 22 0.31 -14.61 16.41
C ARG A 22 0.80 -15.42 17.60
N LEU A 23 0.54 -14.95 18.81
CA LEU A 23 1.07 -15.55 20.04
C LEU A 23 0.70 -17.03 20.26
N LEU A 24 -0.45 -17.47 19.73
CA LEU A 24 -0.94 -18.84 19.93
C LEU A 24 -0.35 -19.84 18.93
N THR A 25 -0.08 -19.42 17.69
CA THR A 25 0.35 -20.32 16.61
C THR A 25 1.79 -20.09 16.17
N GLY A 26 2.37 -18.94 16.50
CA GLY A 26 3.65 -18.49 15.97
C GLY A 26 3.58 -18.01 14.51
N ASP A 27 2.39 -17.91 13.91
CA ASP A 27 2.27 -17.49 12.51
C ASP A 27 2.67 -16.03 12.33
N HIS A 28 3.43 -15.76 11.26
CA HIS A 28 3.86 -14.41 10.91
C HIS A 28 3.01 -13.80 9.82
N HIS A 29 2.69 -12.52 9.96
CA HIS A 29 1.99 -11.72 8.96
C HIS A 29 2.68 -10.37 8.80
N GLU A 30 2.74 -9.88 7.57
CA GLU A 30 3.18 -8.53 7.28
C GLU A 30 1.97 -7.62 7.13
N VAL A 31 1.94 -6.51 7.88
CA VAL A 31 0.81 -5.57 7.90
C VAL A 31 1.29 -4.12 7.85
N HIS A 32 0.49 -3.25 7.25
CA HIS A 32 0.73 -1.81 7.31
C HIS A 32 0.46 -1.27 8.73
N GLY A 33 1.12 -0.18 9.13
CA GLY A 33 0.98 0.38 10.47
C GLY A 33 -0.44 0.81 10.82
N THR A 34 -1.25 1.23 9.85
CA THR A 34 -2.68 1.56 10.04
C THR A 34 -3.54 0.36 10.44
N ARG A 35 -3.03 -0.88 10.30
CA ARG A 35 -3.70 -2.11 10.76
C ARG A 35 -3.39 -2.45 12.21
N LEU A 36 -2.49 -1.70 12.86
CA LEU A 36 -2.09 -1.93 14.24
C LEU A 36 -2.84 -0.99 15.17
N LYS A 37 -3.30 -1.53 16.29
CA LYS A 37 -3.77 -0.77 17.45
C LYS A 37 -2.90 -1.17 18.62
N PHE A 38 -2.32 -0.21 19.35
CA PHE A 38 -1.58 -0.51 20.56
C PHE A 38 -2.49 -1.24 21.54
N TYR A 39 -1.98 -2.31 22.13
CA TYR A 39 -2.66 -3.07 23.16
C TYR A 39 -2.04 -2.71 24.51
N GLU A 40 -2.82 -2.08 25.39
CA GLU A 40 -2.46 -1.81 26.77
C GLU A 40 -3.64 -2.22 27.67
N ASP A 41 -3.36 -2.98 28.73
CA ASP A 41 -4.39 -3.55 29.63
C ASP A 41 -4.86 -2.56 30.70
N SER A 42 -4.57 -1.26 30.56
CA SER A 42 -5.20 -0.22 31.38
C SER A 42 -5.01 1.17 30.78
N SER A 43 -6.15 1.84 30.53
CA SER A 43 -6.30 3.30 30.47
C SER A 43 -5.51 4.10 29.42
N VAL A 44 -5.69 3.87 28.12
CA VAL A 44 -5.33 4.90 27.13
C VAL A 44 -6.33 4.92 25.97
N ASP A 45 -7.30 5.82 26.08
CA ASP A 45 -8.30 6.19 25.07
C ASP A 45 -7.70 7.14 24.01
N VAL A 46 -6.44 6.92 23.61
CA VAL A 46 -5.64 7.90 22.83
C VAL A 46 -5.27 7.40 21.42
N ALA A 47 -5.57 6.15 21.06
CA ALA A 47 -5.06 5.59 19.79
C ALA A 47 -5.98 5.73 18.58
N GLU A 48 -7.30 5.84 18.73
CA GLU A 48 -8.20 5.92 17.57
C GLU A 48 -8.11 7.27 16.85
N GLU A 49 -8.09 8.37 17.60
CA GLU A 49 -8.01 9.71 17.01
C GLU A 49 -6.60 10.04 16.47
N MET A 50 -5.53 9.48 17.07
CA MET A 50 -4.16 9.67 16.57
C MET A 50 -3.89 8.92 15.25
N LEU A 51 -4.41 7.70 15.07
CA LEU A 51 -4.17 6.93 13.84
C LEU A 51 -4.89 7.52 12.62
N ASP A 52 -6.09 8.07 12.80
CA ASP A 52 -6.82 8.79 11.74
C ASP A 52 -6.11 10.12 11.37
N HIS A 53 -5.35 10.72 12.29
CA HIS A 53 -4.62 11.98 12.06
C HIS A 53 -3.16 11.84 11.58
N ILE A 54 -2.59 10.63 11.58
CA ILE A 54 -1.24 10.36 11.03
C ILE A 54 -1.22 10.33 9.48
N SER A 55 -2.39 10.49 8.87
CA SER A 55 -2.62 10.65 7.43
C SER A 55 -2.34 12.08 6.92
N PRO A 56 -1.18 12.68 7.25
CA PRO A 56 -0.45 13.28 6.12
C PRO A 56 1.04 12.91 5.97
N GLN A 57 1.75 12.36 6.96
CA GLN A 57 3.23 12.16 6.86
C GLN A 57 3.85 10.95 7.62
N GLY A 58 3.09 10.07 8.29
CA GLY A 58 3.72 9.17 9.27
C GLY A 58 4.23 7.80 8.81
N ILE A 59 3.61 7.16 7.81
CA ILE A 59 4.12 5.91 7.20
C ILE A 59 3.77 5.96 5.71
N LEU A 60 4.80 5.99 4.86
CA LEU A 60 4.62 5.94 3.40
C LEU A 60 3.98 4.59 3.02
N LEU A 61 2.92 4.61 2.22
CA LEU A 61 2.38 3.38 1.63
C LEU A 61 3.39 2.82 0.62
N ALA A 62 3.93 1.63 0.91
CA ALA A 62 4.80 0.93 -0.03
C ALA A 62 3.98 0.16 -1.06
N VAL A 63 4.41 0.24 -2.32
CA VAL A 63 3.82 -0.54 -3.41
C VAL A 63 4.34 -1.98 -3.32
N ASP A 64 3.43 -2.95 -3.23
CA ASP A 64 3.74 -4.37 -3.35
C ASP A 64 3.83 -4.76 -4.83
N LYS A 65 2.75 -4.53 -5.60
CA LYS A 65 2.66 -4.93 -7.01
C LYS A 65 1.87 -3.94 -7.84
N LEU A 66 2.27 -3.81 -9.10
CA LEU A 66 1.48 -3.18 -10.15
C LEU A 66 0.68 -4.29 -10.86
N LEU A 67 -0.65 -4.13 -10.93
CA LEU A 67 -1.53 -5.23 -11.32
C LEU A 67 -2.13 -5.04 -12.72
N LYS A 68 -2.73 -3.88 -12.98
CA LYS A 68 -3.49 -3.62 -14.22
C LYS A 68 -3.35 -2.19 -14.67
N LEU A 69 -3.37 -1.97 -15.97
CA LEU A 69 -3.43 -0.66 -16.59
C LEU A 69 -4.84 -0.38 -17.13
N ARG A 70 -5.31 0.86 -17.01
CA ARG A 70 -6.50 1.33 -17.73
C ARG A 70 -6.38 2.79 -18.13
N PHE A 71 -7.02 3.16 -19.24
CA PHE A 71 -7.24 4.55 -19.58
C PHE A 71 -8.57 5.03 -19.00
N HIS A 72 -8.54 6.10 -18.22
CA HIS A 72 -9.73 6.70 -17.64
C HIS A 72 -10.21 7.87 -18.51
N ILE A 73 -11.29 7.67 -19.27
CA ILE A 73 -11.77 8.59 -20.31
C ILE A 73 -12.13 9.97 -19.73
N ALA A 74 -12.82 10.01 -18.58
CA ALA A 74 -13.31 11.25 -18.00
C ALA A 74 -12.18 12.21 -17.58
N THR A 75 -11.10 11.68 -17.02
CA THR A 75 -9.92 12.48 -16.63
C THR A 75 -8.82 12.47 -17.69
N LYS A 76 -9.03 11.77 -18.82
CA LYS A 76 -8.06 11.57 -19.90
C LYS A 76 -6.67 11.16 -19.41
N GLN A 77 -6.61 10.25 -18.44
CA GLN A 77 -5.36 9.84 -17.80
C GLN A 77 -5.27 8.33 -17.67
N TRP A 78 -4.04 7.82 -17.78
CA TRP A 78 -3.74 6.44 -17.44
C TRP A 78 -3.72 6.25 -15.93
N LYS A 79 -4.33 5.15 -15.49
CA LYS A 79 -4.30 4.70 -14.11
C LYS A 79 -3.81 3.27 -14.03
N VAL A 80 -3.04 2.99 -12.98
CA VAL A 80 -2.55 1.65 -12.66
C VAL A 80 -3.21 1.19 -11.37
N LEU A 81 -3.66 -0.07 -11.35
CA LEU A 81 -4.14 -0.71 -10.14
C LEU A 81 -2.94 -1.16 -9.32
N VAL A 82 -2.82 -0.60 -8.12
CA VAL A 82 -1.70 -0.79 -7.21
C VAL A 82 -2.15 -1.68 -6.06
N SER A 83 -1.36 -2.72 -5.78
CA SER A 83 -1.40 -3.47 -4.52
C SER A 83 -0.42 -2.84 -3.54
N TRP A 84 -0.84 -2.75 -2.28
CA TRP A 84 -0.09 -2.08 -1.22
C TRP A 84 0.46 -3.10 -0.23
N GLN A 85 1.71 -2.89 0.19
CA GLN A 85 2.39 -3.80 1.11
C GLN A 85 1.69 -3.82 2.47
N GLY A 86 1.32 -5.03 2.91
CA GLY A 86 0.63 -5.23 4.19
C GLY A 86 -0.84 -4.79 4.21
N LEU A 87 -1.45 -4.57 3.03
CA LEU A 87 -2.90 -4.34 2.86
C LEU A 87 -3.53 -5.48 2.04
N GLN A 88 -4.86 -5.57 2.08
CA GLN A 88 -5.62 -6.61 1.38
C GLN A 88 -5.97 -6.20 -0.06
N ASP A 89 -6.27 -7.18 -0.93
CA ASP A 89 -6.58 -6.92 -2.35
C ASP A 89 -7.79 -5.99 -2.58
N ASN A 90 -8.73 -5.92 -1.63
CA ASN A 90 -9.87 -5.00 -1.70
C ASN A 90 -9.50 -3.54 -1.40
N GLU A 91 -8.29 -3.30 -0.90
CA GLU A 91 -7.69 -1.98 -0.67
C GLU A 91 -6.81 -1.54 -1.83
N ASN A 92 -6.70 -2.36 -2.88
CA ASN A 92 -6.01 -1.98 -4.11
C ASN A 92 -6.66 -0.73 -4.70
N SER A 93 -5.84 0.27 -5.05
CA SER A 93 -6.33 1.55 -5.55
C SER A 93 -5.85 1.83 -6.96
N TRP A 94 -6.63 2.63 -7.69
CA TRP A 94 -6.27 3.07 -9.04
C TRP A 94 -5.54 4.40 -8.98
N GLU A 95 -4.22 4.33 -9.01
CA GLU A 95 -3.36 5.51 -8.94
C GLU A 95 -3.06 6.09 -10.32
N PRO A 96 -2.94 7.42 -10.46
CA PRO A 96 -2.47 8.04 -11.70
C PRO A 96 -1.07 7.55 -12.06
N LEU A 97 -0.86 7.22 -13.35
CA LEU A 97 0.45 6.81 -13.84
C LEU A 97 1.52 7.86 -13.57
N SER A 98 1.20 9.15 -13.70
CA SER A 98 2.10 10.26 -13.41
C SER A 98 2.60 10.27 -11.96
N SER A 99 1.72 10.00 -10.99
CA SER A 99 2.08 9.90 -9.58
C SER A 99 3.05 8.74 -9.33
N LEU A 100 2.82 7.59 -9.97
CA LEU A 100 3.69 6.43 -9.85
C LEU A 100 5.04 6.62 -10.55
N LEU A 101 5.08 7.31 -11.68
CA LEU A 101 6.34 7.68 -12.34
C LEU A 101 7.19 8.61 -11.48
N HIS A 102 6.56 9.47 -10.68
CA HIS A 102 7.27 10.33 -9.75
C HIS A 102 7.82 9.54 -8.54
N GLY A 103 7.01 8.63 -7.97
CA GLY A 103 7.39 7.90 -6.75
C GLY A 103 8.24 6.65 -6.97
N ILE A 104 7.93 5.84 -7.98
CA ILE A 104 8.53 4.51 -8.23
C ILE A 104 8.88 4.28 -9.73
N PRO A 105 9.64 5.18 -10.38
CA PRO A 105 9.87 5.15 -11.82
C PRO A 105 10.52 3.85 -12.33
N LYS A 106 11.36 3.21 -11.52
CA LYS A 106 12.01 1.94 -11.88
C LYS A 106 11.01 0.80 -11.99
N MET A 107 10.18 0.62 -10.96
CA MET A 107 9.17 -0.44 -10.90
C MET A 107 8.11 -0.29 -12.00
N VAL A 108 7.72 0.95 -12.31
CA VAL A 108 6.77 1.25 -13.39
C VAL A 108 7.36 0.87 -14.76
N ARG A 109 8.65 1.14 -15.01
CA ARG A 109 9.33 0.73 -16.25
C ARG A 109 9.47 -0.79 -16.37
N GLU A 110 9.84 -1.47 -15.30
CA GLU A 110 9.95 -2.94 -15.31
C GLU A 110 8.59 -3.60 -15.59
N TYR A 111 7.52 -3.08 -14.99
CA TYR A 111 6.16 -3.51 -15.28
C TYR A 111 5.77 -3.27 -16.75
N ALA A 112 6.20 -2.14 -17.34
CA ALA A 112 5.96 -1.83 -18.75
C ALA A 112 6.54 -2.88 -19.69
N THR A 113 7.84 -3.12 -19.52
CA THR A 113 8.58 -4.07 -20.35
C THR A 113 8.04 -5.48 -20.21
N ALA A 114 7.60 -5.88 -19.00
CA ALA A 114 7.02 -7.19 -18.75
C ALA A 114 5.60 -7.36 -19.33
N ALA A 115 4.80 -6.30 -19.34
CA ALA A 115 3.45 -6.34 -19.89
C ALA A 115 3.42 -6.46 -21.42
N GLY A 116 4.50 -6.03 -22.11
CA GLY A 116 4.57 -6.01 -23.58
C GLY A 116 3.48 -5.15 -24.22
N ASP A 117 2.85 -4.26 -23.45
CA ASP A 117 1.75 -3.43 -23.91
C ASP A 117 2.33 -2.15 -24.52
N ALA A 118 2.42 -2.12 -25.85
CA ALA A 118 2.87 -0.97 -26.61
C ALA A 118 2.11 0.33 -26.25
N LYS A 119 0.87 0.26 -25.72
CA LYS A 119 0.15 1.45 -25.27
C LYS A 119 0.74 2.08 -24.01
N PHE A 120 1.37 1.26 -23.16
CA PHE A 120 2.02 1.70 -21.94
C PHE A 120 3.42 2.25 -22.23
N ASP A 121 4.20 1.59 -23.09
CA ASP A 121 5.53 2.07 -23.52
C ASP A 121 5.47 3.47 -24.15
N ASN A 122 4.45 3.74 -24.98
CA ASN A 122 4.23 5.04 -25.60
C ASN A 122 3.95 6.20 -24.61
N GLN A 123 3.67 5.91 -23.32
CA GLN A 123 3.47 6.94 -22.30
C GLN A 123 4.78 7.45 -21.69
N PHE A 124 5.89 6.75 -21.87
CA PHE A 124 7.19 7.14 -21.30
C PHE A 124 7.97 8.11 -22.20
N ASP A 125 7.67 8.13 -23.50
CA ASP A 125 8.41 8.91 -24.51
C ASP A 125 7.76 10.27 -24.84
N ASN A 126 6.59 10.58 -24.28
CA ASN A 126 5.89 11.84 -24.57
C ASN A 126 5.24 12.42 -23.30
N PRO A 127 5.92 13.34 -22.57
CA PRO A 127 5.32 14.00 -21.43
C PRO A 127 4.25 14.96 -21.95
N SER A 128 2.99 14.68 -21.60
CA SER A 128 1.87 15.60 -21.84
C SER A 128 1.90 16.76 -20.86
#